data_AF-T1B890-F1
#
_entry.id   AF-T1B890-F1
#
_cell.length_a   1.000
_cell.length_b   1.000
_cell.length_c   1.000
_cell.angle_alpha   90.00
_cell.angle_beta   90.00
_cell.angle_gamma   90.00
#
_symmetry.space_group_name_H-M   'P 1'
#
loop_
_entity.id
_entity.type
_entity.pdbx_description
1 polymer ?
#
loop_
_entity_poly.entity_id
_entity_poly.type
_entity_poly.pdbx_seq_one_letter_code
_entity_poly.pdbx_strand_id
1 'polypeptide(L)'
;NLLRGREVQAAYGQPPQDVVTVPLLVGLDGERKMSKSLGNAVAVADTPQQQFGQLMSIPDHLTMRYLELLTEIEPGELAGLSRSLDDGTLHPRDLKSEMAVRIVSQFHGEAAARSAEAEFLRVHRDKQLPTEVDEVTVPPGPADVRDLLVAAGLVQSRSEAARLVKGRGVRLD
;
A
#
# COMPACT_ATOMS: atom_id res chain seq x y z
N ASN A 1 29.17 5.48 2.60
CA ASN A 1 29.63 5.19 1.23
C ASN A 1 30.01 6.47 0.49
N LEU A 2 29.08 7.42 0.30
CA LEU A 2 29.28 8.64 -0.52
C LEU A 2 30.54 9.46 -0.15
N LEU A 3 30.77 9.73 1.14
CA LEU A 3 31.95 10.49 1.59
C LEU A 3 33.27 9.71 1.42
N ARG A 4 33.23 8.39 1.61
CA ARG A 4 34.39 7.52 1.39
C ARG A 4 34.82 7.51 -0.08
N GLY A 5 33.86 7.50 -1.02
CA GLY A 5 34.17 7.61 -2.45
C GLY A 5 34.86 8.93 -2.81
N ARG A 6 34.43 10.03 -2.18
CA ARG A 6 35.04 11.36 -2.36
C ARG A 6 36.50 11.40 -1.91
N GLU A 7 36.81 10.80 -0.76
CA GLU A 7 38.19 10.68 -0.26
C GLU A 7 39.08 9.88 -1.23
N VAL A 8 38.56 8.78 -1.78
CA VAL A 8 39.27 7.95 -2.76
C VAL A 8 39.55 8.75 -4.03
N GLN A 9 38.59 9.49 -4.56
CA GLN A 9 38.82 10.32 -5.76
C GLN A 9 39.98 11.30 -5.56
N ALA A 10 40.00 12.01 -4.42
CA ALA A 10 41.08 12.93 -4.09
C ALA A 10 42.45 12.23 -3.99
N ALA A 11 42.51 11.05 -3.36
CA ALA A 11 43.73 10.28 -3.22
C ALA A 11 44.33 9.82 -4.57
N TYR A 12 43.49 9.66 -5.59
CA TYR A 12 43.89 9.31 -6.95
C TYR A 12 44.01 10.52 -7.90
N GLY A 13 43.99 11.75 -7.36
CA GLY A 13 44.10 12.98 -8.16
C GLY A 13 42.88 13.29 -9.03
N GLN A 14 41.74 12.63 -8.79
CA GLN A 14 40.49 12.89 -9.49
C GLN A 14 39.71 14.02 -8.80
N PRO A 15 38.91 14.80 -9.56
CA PRO A 15 37.97 15.76 -8.98
C PRO A 15 37.01 15.07 -8.00
N PRO A 16 36.86 15.58 -6.76
CA PRO A 16 35.94 15.00 -5.79
C PRO A 16 34.47 15.19 -6.19
N GLN A 17 33.64 14.15 -6.05
CA GLN A 17 32.20 14.20 -6.37
C GLN A 17 31.40 15.07 -5.41
N ASP A 18 30.42 15.82 -5.93
CA ASP A 18 29.41 16.48 -5.11
C ASP A 18 28.35 15.46 -4.65
N VAL A 19 27.86 15.64 -3.43
CA VAL A 19 26.94 14.69 -2.78
C VAL A 19 25.62 15.39 -2.50
N VAL A 20 24.56 14.87 -3.10
CA VAL A 20 23.18 15.25 -2.80
C VAL A 20 22.47 14.05 -2.21
N THR A 21 21.82 14.24 -1.07
CA THR A 21 21.01 13.22 -0.42
C THR A 21 19.57 13.69 -0.33
N VAL A 22 18.64 12.80 -0.64
CA VAL A 22 17.21 13.02 -0.46
C VAL A 22 16.72 12.37 0.83
N PRO A 23 15.58 12.81 1.36
CA PRO A 23 14.99 12.19 2.54
C PRO A 23 14.66 10.72 2.32
N LEU A 24 14.64 9.97 3.42
CA LEU A 24 14.26 8.57 3.40
C LEU A 24 12.73 8.43 3.40
N LEU A 25 12.22 7.51 2.59
CA LEU A 25 10.81 7.15 2.58
C LEU A 25 10.49 6.11 3.67
N VAL A 26 9.58 6.46 4.57
CA VAL A 26 9.05 5.57 5.61
C VAL A 26 8.11 4.55 4.98
N GLY A 27 8.20 3.28 5.39
CA GLY A 27 7.41 2.20 4.81
C GLY A 27 5.97 2.14 5.31
N LEU A 28 5.26 1.07 4.92
CA LEU A 28 3.85 0.81 5.29
C LEU A 28 3.62 0.74 6.80
N ASP A 29 4.65 0.45 7.58
CA ASP A 29 4.59 0.34 9.04
C ASP A 29 4.61 1.69 9.77
N GLY A 30 4.80 2.81 9.05
CA GLY A 30 4.68 4.14 9.63
C GLY A 30 5.92 4.68 10.34
N GLU A 31 6.93 3.85 10.58
CA GLU A 31 8.05 4.20 11.46
C GLU A 31 9.42 3.92 10.83
N ARG A 32 9.58 2.75 10.22
CA ARG A 32 10.88 2.30 9.73
C ARG A 32 11.04 2.66 8.27
N LYS A 33 12.30 2.68 7.82
CA LYS A 33 12.60 2.83 6.40
C LYS A 33 11.87 1.78 5.57
N MET A 34 11.39 2.18 4.40
CA MET A 34 10.83 1.24 3.45
C MET A 34 11.89 0.19 3.07
N SER A 35 11.57 -1.09 3.22
CA SER A 35 12.44 -2.21 2.92
C SER A 35 11.65 -3.49 2.63
N LYS A 36 11.99 -4.17 1.54
CA LYS A 36 11.44 -5.50 1.22
C LYS A 36 11.69 -6.50 2.35
N SER A 37 12.86 -6.45 2.99
CA SER A 37 13.18 -7.36 4.10
C SER A 37 12.37 -7.14 5.37
N LEU A 38 11.78 -5.94 5.52
CA LEU A 38 10.90 -5.61 6.65
C LEU A 38 9.42 -5.86 6.33
N GLY A 39 9.10 -6.27 5.09
CA GLY A 39 7.72 -6.46 4.63
C GLY A 39 6.90 -5.18 4.58
N ASN A 40 7.54 -3.99 4.60
CA ASN A 40 6.87 -2.70 4.66
C ASN A 40 7.04 -1.88 3.36
N ALA A 41 7.28 -2.55 2.23
CA ALA A 41 7.56 -1.91 0.95
C ALA A 41 6.44 -2.14 -0.06
N VAL A 42 6.16 -1.11 -0.85
CA VAL A 42 5.32 -1.20 -2.05
C VAL A 42 6.23 -1.52 -3.23
N ALA A 43 5.99 -2.61 -3.96
CA ALA A 43 6.85 -2.95 -5.09
C ALA A 43 6.32 -2.31 -6.38
N VAL A 44 7.24 -1.75 -7.17
CA VAL A 44 6.93 -1.17 -8.48
C VAL A 44 6.33 -2.20 -9.44
N ALA A 45 6.67 -3.48 -9.28
CA ALA A 45 6.16 -4.58 -10.10
C ALA A 45 4.79 -5.13 -9.65
N ASP A 46 4.25 -4.64 -8.54
CA ASP A 46 2.91 -5.05 -8.08
C ASP A 46 1.83 -4.59 -9.05
N THR A 47 0.72 -5.33 -9.09
CA THR A 47 -0.47 -4.94 -9.86
C THR A 47 -1.04 -3.60 -9.37
N PRO A 48 -1.81 -2.87 -10.19
CA PRO A 48 -2.45 -1.62 -9.77
C PRO A 48 -3.26 -1.77 -8.47
N GLN A 49 -4.00 -2.88 -8.33
CA GLN A 49 -4.83 -3.19 -7.17
C GLN A 49 -3.99 -3.42 -5.91
N GLN A 50 -2.90 -4.18 -6.03
CA GLN A 50 -1.97 -4.42 -4.93
C GLN A 50 -1.26 -3.14 -4.49
N GLN A 51 -0.77 -2.33 -5.43
CA GLN A 51 -0.14 -1.04 -5.09
C GLN A 51 -1.11 -0.10 -4.42
N PHE A 52 -2.32 0.05 -4.99
CA PHE A 52 -3.35 0.92 -4.45
C PHE A 52 -3.73 0.49 -3.02
N GLY A 53 -4.00 -0.79 -2.81
CA GLY A 53 -4.34 -1.32 -1.48
C GLY A 53 -3.23 -1.13 -0.46
N GLN A 54 -1.97 -1.35 -0.84
CA GLN A 54 -0.82 -1.10 0.04
C GLN A 54 -0.67 0.38 0.38
N LEU A 55 -0.79 1.29 -0.60
CA LEU A 55 -0.73 2.72 -0.36
C LEU A 55 -1.87 3.21 0.54
N MET A 56 -3.06 2.63 0.43
CA MET A 56 -4.17 2.92 1.33
C MET A 56 -3.94 2.47 2.77
N SER A 57 -3.00 1.54 3.00
CA SER A 57 -2.68 1.02 4.34
C SER A 57 -1.67 1.85 5.12
N ILE A 58 -0.99 2.82 4.49
CA ILE A 58 -0.06 3.71 5.21
C ILE A 58 -0.79 4.55 6.26
N PRO A 59 -0.16 4.95 7.37
CA PRO A 59 -0.76 5.90 8.31
C PRO A 59 -1.09 7.26 7.68
N ASP A 60 -2.23 7.87 8.06
CA ASP A 60 -2.71 9.14 7.49
C ASP A 60 -1.67 10.27 7.55
N HIS A 61 -0.92 10.35 8.65
CA HIS A 61 0.10 11.39 8.85
C HIS A 61 1.27 11.32 7.86
N LEU A 62 1.44 10.20 7.13
CA LEU A 62 2.44 10.06 6.08
C LEU A 62 1.95 10.48 4.69
N THR A 63 0.64 10.69 4.51
CA THR A 63 0.04 10.97 3.19
C THR A 63 0.68 12.18 2.51
N MET A 64 0.83 13.29 3.24
CA MET A 64 1.48 14.51 2.74
C MET A 64 2.94 14.28 2.35
N ARG A 65 3.65 13.48 3.16
CA ARG A 65 5.06 13.17 2.90
C ARG A 65 5.23 12.28 1.67
N TYR A 66 4.30 11.36 1.43
CA TYR A 66 4.29 10.52 0.24
C TYR A 66 3.98 11.34 -1.01
N LEU A 67 3.02 12.26 -0.94
CA LEU A 67 2.75 13.20 -2.05
C LEU A 67 4.01 14.00 -2.40
N GLU A 68 4.66 14.61 -1.41
CA GLU A 68 5.87 15.42 -1.61
C GLU A 68 7.03 14.62 -2.22
N LEU A 69 7.26 13.39 -1.76
CA LEU A 69 8.42 12.61 -2.17
C LEU A 69 8.22 11.77 -3.44
N LEU A 70 6.97 11.40 -3.75
CA LEU A 70 6.65 10.39 -4.76
C LEU A 70 5.77 10.91 -5.90
N THR A 71 5.47 12.21 -5.94
CA THR A 71 4.67 12.79 -7.02
C THR A 71 5.27 14.11 -7.49
N GLU A 72 4.86 14.56 -8.67
CA GLU A 72 5.22 15.88 -9.22
C GLU A 72 4.33 17.01 -8.66
N ILE A 73 3.84 16.87 -7.43
CA ILE A 73 2.96 17.87 -6.82
C ILE A 73 3.72 19.18 -6.62
N GLU A 74 3.12 20.28 -7.07
CA GLU A 74 3.69 21.60 -6.89
C GLU A 74 3.60 22.04 -5.41
N PRO A 75 4.61 22.76 -4.87
CA PRO A 75 4.61 23.19 -3.47
C PRO A 75 3.37 23.99 -3.06
N GLY A 76 2.82 24.80 -3.99
CA GLY A 76 1.60 25.57 -3.76
C GLY A 76 0.34 24.70 -3.63
N GLU A 77 0.27 23.63 -4.41
CA GLU A 77 -0.83 22.64 -4.33
C GLU A 77 -0.73 21.86 -3.01
N LEU A 78 0.47 21.37 -2.67
CA LEU A 78 0.72 20.67 -1.41
C LEU A 78 0.33 21.53 -0.19
N ALA A 79 0.70 22.82 -0.19
CA ALA A 79 0.28 23.75 0.85
C ALA A 79 -1.24 24.00 0.88
N GLY A 80 -1.91 23.97 -0.28
CA GLY A 80 -3.37 24.01 -0.37
C GLY A 80 -4.05 22.79 0.26
N LEU A 81 -3.54 21.60 -0.03
CA LEU A 81 -4.02 20.34 0.55
C LEU A 81 -3.85 20.32 2.07
N SER A 82 -2.71 20.79 2.59
CA SER A 82 -2.48 20.90 4.04
C SER A 82 -3.54 21.76 4.72
N ARG A 83 -3.83 22.95 4.17
CA ARG A 83 -4.85 23.85 4.72
C ARG A 83 -6.24 23.23 4.70
N SER A 84 -6.56 22.51 3.62
CA SER A 84 -7.86 21.85 3.46
C SER A 84 -8.05 20.69 4.45
N LEU A 85 -6.96 20.04 4.89
CA LEU A 85 -7.01 19.06 5.99
C LEU A 85 -7.24 19.76 7.33
N ASP A 86 -6.53 20.87 7.58
CA ASP A 86 -6.59 21.60 8.86
C ASP A 86 -7.97 22.23 9.10
N ASP A 87 -8.62 22.73 8.04
CA ASP A 87 -9.97 23.31 8.11
C ASP A 87 -11.12 22.29 7.95
N GLY A 88 -10.79 21.03 7.68
CA GLY A 88 -11.73 19.93 7.55
C GLY A 88 -12.55 19.90 6.25
N THR A 89 -12.23 20.75 5.28
CA THR A 89 -12.87 20.72 3.95
C THR A 89 -12.44 19.52 3.12
N LEU A 90 -11.27 18.94 3.41
CA LEU A 90 -10.77 17.71 2.81
C LEU A 90 -10.67 16.60 3.85
N HIS A 91 -11.30 15.46 3.57
CA HIS A 91 -11.22 14.30 4.45
C HIS A 91 -9.88 13.55 4.24
N PRO A 92 -9.14 13.15 5.30
CA PRO A 92 -7.83 12.48 5.18
C PRO A 92 -7.84 11.22 4.30
N ARG A 93 -8.90 10.43 4.40
CA ARG A 93 -9.13 9.24 3.55
C ARG A 93 -9.15 9.59 2.06
N ASP A 94 -9.79 10.69 1.69
CA ASP A 94 -9.97 11.06 0.28
C ASP A 94 -8.65 11.57 -0.29
N LEU A 95 -7.89 12.33 0.50
CA LEU A 95 -6.52 12.70 0.16
C LEU A 95 -5.63 11.47 -0.03
N LYS A 96 -5.74 10.47 0.85
CA LYS A 96 -4.95 9.23 0.72
C LYS A 96 -5.33 8.44 -0.53
N SER A 97 -6.63 8.39 -0.87
CA SER A 97 -7.12 7.78 -2.12
C SER A 97 -6.50 8.48 -3.33
N GLU A 98 -6.54 9.81 -3.37
CA GLU A 98 -5.97 10.59 -4.47
C GLU A 98 -4.45 10.46 -4.54
N MET A 99 -3.74 10.44 -3.41
CA MET A 99 -2.31 10.11 -3.36
C MET A 99 -2.04 8.73 -3.97
N ALA A 100 -2.81 7.71 -3.60
CA ALA A 100 -2.65 6.37 -4.14
C ALA A 100 -2.89 6.35 -5.65
N VAL A 101 -3.91 7.05 -6.16
CA VAL A 101 -4.14 7.19 -7.60
C VAL A 101 -2.93 7.82 -8.30
N ARG A 102 -2.39 8.94 -7.79
CA ARG A 102 -1.25 9.62 -8.40
C ARG A 102 -0.01 8.75 -8.47
N ILE A 103 0.28 8.00 -7.41
CA ILE A 103 1.44 7.12 -7.36
C ILE A 103 1.26 5.93 -8.32
N VAL A 104 0.09 5.27 -8.30
CA VAL A 104 -0.19 4.12 -9.19
C VAL A 104 -0.20 4.55 -10.66
N SER A 105 -0.71 5.76 -10.96
CA SER A 105 -0.77 6.29 -12.33
C SER A 105 0.60 6.44 -12.98
N GLN A 106 1.65 6.71 -12.19
CA GLN A 106 3.02 6.85 -12.71
C GLN A 106 3.57 5.53 -13.30
N PHE A 107 3.08 4.37 -12.82
CA PHE A 107 3.56 3.06 -13.27
C PHE A 107 2.57 2.34 -14.18
N HIS A 108 1.28 2.54 -13.96
CA HIS A 108 0.21 1.77 -14.61
C HIS A 108 -0.73 2.61 -15.48
N GLY A 109 -0.58 3.94 -15.46
CA GLY A 109 -1.46 4.88 -16.14
C GLY A 109 -2.74 5.21 -15.35
N GLU A 110 -3.35 6.35 -15.68
CA GLU A 110 -4.49 6.91 -14.94
C GLU A 110 -5.72 5.98 -14.93
N ALA A 111 -6.03 5.37 -16.08
CA ALA A 111 -7.19 4.48 -16.20
C ALA A 111 -7.09 3.26 -15.27
N ALA A 112 -5.91 2.64 -15.18
CA ALA A 112 -5.67 1.50 -14.30
C ALA A 112 -5.73 1.91 -12.82
N ALA A 113 -5.17 3.07 -12.47
CA ALA A 113 -5.20 3.61 -11.11
C ALA A 113 -6.64 3.91 -10.64
N ARG A 114 -7.45 4.56 -11.49
CA ARG A 114 -8.87 4.84 -11.20
C ARG A 114 -9.70 3.57 -11.12
N SER A 115 -9.39 2.56 -11.95
CA SER A 115 -10.03 1.24 -11.85
C SER A 115 -9.69 0.54 -10.52
N ALA A 116 -8.44 0.63 -10.06
CA ALA A 116 -8.02 0.08 -8.78
C ALA A 116 -8.70 0.80 -7.60
N GLU A 117 -8.83 2.13 -7.66
CA GLU A 117 -9.59 2.93 -6.71
C GLU A 117 -11.06 2.49 -6.64
N ALA A 118 -11.72 2.40 -7.79
CA ALA A 118 -13.12 1.99 -7.87
C ALA A 118 -13.34 0.60 -7.27
N GLU A 119 -12.47 -0.36 -7.60
CA GLU A 119 -12.54 -1.72 -7.06
C GLU A 119 -12.29 -1.74 -5.54
N PHE A 120 -11.30 -0.97 -5.07
CA PHE A 120 -11.00 -0.87 -3.65
C PHE A 120 -12.20 -0.33 -2.85
N LEU A 121 -12.84 0.73 -3.35
CA LEU A 121 -14.06 1.29 -2.75
C LEU A 121 -15.21 0.28 -2.79
N ARG A 122 -15.41 -0.42 -3.91
CA ARG A 122 -16.47 -1.43 -4.04
C ARG A 122 -16.35 -2.55 -3.00
N VAL A 123 -15.13 -3.03 -2.77
CA VAL A 123 -14.85 -4.08 -1.78
C VAL A 123 -14.94 -3.56 -0.34
N HIS A 124 -14.25 -2.46 -0.03
CA HIS A 124 -14.05 -2.02 1.36
C HIS A 124 -15.16 -1.09 1.87
N ARG A 125 -15.72 -0.24 1.02
CA ARG A 125 -16.81 0.67 1.37
C ARG A 125 -18.17 -0.01 1.18
N ASP A 126 -18.38 -0.64 0.02
CA ASP A 126 -19.69 -1.17 -0.37
C ASP A 126 -19.88 -2.65 0.04
N LYS A 127 -18.86 -3.26 0.67
CA LYS A 127 -18.86 -4.65 1.18
C LYS A 127 -19.22 -5.71 0.12
N GLN A 128 -18.85 -5.44 -1.12
CA GLN A 128 -19.01 -6.39 -2.21
C GLN A 128 -17.81 -7.35 -2.27
N LEU A 129 -18.02 -8.52 -2.91
CA LEU A 129 -16.93 -9.48 -3.13
C LEU A 129 -15.93 -8.92 -4.14
N PRO A 130 -14.61 -9.14 -3.96
CA PRO A 130 -13.59 -8.81 -4.95
C PRO A 130 -13.89 -9.45 -6.32
N THR A 131 -13.53 -8.76 -7.40
CA THR A 131 -13.72 -9.28 -8.76
C THR A 131 -12.78 -10.45 -9.03
N GLU A 132 -11.58 -10.41 -8.44
CA GLU A 132 -10.62 -11.51 -8.43
C GLU A 132 -10.58 -12.11 -7.02
N VAL A 133 -10.89 -13.40 -6.92
CA VAL A 133 -10.80 -14.19 -5.69
C VAL A 133 -10.01 -15.46 -5.98
N ASP A 134 -9.14 -15.84 -5.05
CA ASP A 134 -8.43 -17.11 -5.16
C ASP A 134 -9.41 -18.27 -5.07
N GLU A 135 -9.45 -19.09 -6.12
CA GLU A 135 -10.28 -20.28 -6.16
C GLU A 135 -9.54 -21.47 -5.54
N VAL A 136 -10.22 -22.20 -4.66
CA VAL A 136 -9.70 -23.43 -4.06
C VAL A 136 -10.56 -24.60 -4.48
N THR A 137 -9.93 -25.62 -5.04
CA THR A 137 -10.62 -26.88 -5.34
C THR A 137 -10.76 -27.70 -4.07
N VAL A 138 -11.99 -28.02 -3.70
CA VAL A 138 -12.32 -28.88 -2.56
C VAL A 138 -12.92 -30.20 -3.05
N PRO A 139 -12.65 -31.33 -2.37
CA PRO A 139 -13.25 -32.61 -2.73
C PRO A 139 -14.79 -32.56 -2.67
N PRO A 140 -15.50 -33.18 -3.63
CA PRO A 140 -16.96 -33.20 -3.62
C PRO A 140 -17.51 -34.06 -2.47
N GLY A 141 -18.55 -33.56 -1.79
CA GLY A 141 -19.21 -34.26 -0.69
C GLY A 141 -19.72 -33.31 0.40
N PRO A 142 -20.37 -33.84 1.45
CA PRO A 142 -20.75 -33.02 2.61
C PRO A 142 -19.48 -32.50 3.31
N ALA A 143 -19.32 -31.18 3.33
CA ALA A 143 -18.20 -30.50 3.96
C ALA A 143 -18.69 -29.55 5.04
N ASP A 144 -18.06 -29.59 6.22
CA ASP A 144 -18.25 -28.60 7.27
C ASP A 144 -17.53 -27.31 6.85
N VAL A 145 -18.16 -26.14 7.04
CA VAL A 145 -17.54 -24.84 6.73
C VAL A 145 -16.17 -24.68 7.39
N ARG A 146 -15.98 -25.28 8.57
CA ARG A 146 -14.69 -25.25 9.27
C ARG A 146 -13.60 -26.02 8.54
N ASP A 147 -13.97 -27.14 7.92
CA ASP A 147 -13.04 -27.96 7.15
C ASP A 147 -12.71 -27.28 5.81
N LEU A 148 -13.67 -26.57 5.21
CA LEU A 148 -13.45 -25.73 4.03
C LEU A 148 -12.49 -24.57 4.30
N LEU A 149 -12.64 -23.88 5.45
CA LEU A 149 -11.75 -22.77 5.82
C LEU A 149 -10.29 -23.23 6.00
N VAL A 150 -10.07 -24.42 6.56
CA VAL A 150 -8.74 -25.02 6.70
C VAL A 150 -8.20 -25.45 5.33
N ALA A 151 -9.02 -26.11 4.52
CA ALA A 151 -8.63 -26.56 3.18
C ALA A 151 -8.29 -25.39 2.25
N ALA A 152 -8.97 -24.26 2.41
CA ALA A 152 -8.69 -23.01 1.69
C ALA A 152 -7.48 -22.23 2.23
N GLY A 153 -6.80 -22.71 3.28
CA GLY A 153 -5.66 -22.04 3.88
C GLY A 153 -6.00 -20.73 4.60
N LEU A 154 -7.28 -20.42 4.79
CA LEU A 154 -7.76 -19.19 5.43
C LEU A 154 -7.54 -19.20 6.96
N VAL A 155 -7.38 -20.37 7.56
CA VAL A 155 -7.10 -20.58 8.99
C VAL A 155 -6.14 -21.75 9.20
N GLN A 156 -5.37 -21.71 10.29
CA GLN A 156 -4.36 -22.74 10.59
C GLN A 156 -4.96 -24.00 11.22
N SER A 157 -6.16 -23.92 11.79
CA SER A 157 -6.79 -25.05 12.47
C SER A 157 -8.32 -24.99 12.50
N ARG A 158 -8.94 -26.15 12.68
CA ARG A 158 -10.41 -26.26 12.86
C ARG A 158 -10.92 -25.51 14.09
N SER A 159 -10.12 -25.44 15.16
CA SER A 159 -10.46 -24.68 16.38
C SER A 159 -10.51 -23.18 16.12
N GLU A 160 -9.58 -22.66 15.32
CA GLU A 160 -9.58 -21.27 14.88
C GLU A 160 -10.80 -20.98 13.97
N ALA A 161 -11.09 -21.89 13.03
CA ALA A 161 -12.30 -21.81 12.21
C ALA A 161 -13.56 -21.70 13.06
N ALA A 162 -13.71 -22.56 14.08
CA ALA A 162 -14.86 -22.54 14.98
C ALA A 162 -15.00 -21.21 15.74
N ARG A 163 -13.89 -20.61 16.16
CA ARG A 163 -13.87 -19.29 16.80
C ARG A 163 -14.38 -18.20 15.86
N LEU A 164 -13.93 -18.19 14.59
CA LEU A 164 -14.38 -17.22 13.60
C LEU A 164 -15.86 -17.38 13.25
N VAL A 165 -16.32 -18.61 13.07
CA VAL A 165 -17.74 -18.90 12.83
C VAL A 165 -18.59 -18.39 14.01
N LYS A 166 -18.19 -18.69 15.26
CA LYS A 166 -18.89 -18.20 16.45
C LYS A 166 -18.86 -16.68 16.57
N GLY A 167 -17.76 -16.05 16.16
CA GLY A 167 -17.55 -14.61 16.15
C GLY A 167 -18.21 -13.87 14.98
N ARG A 168 -18.98 -14.56 14.11
CA ARG A 168 -19.57 -14.01 12.87
C ARG A 168 -18.53 -13.42 11.90
N GLY A 169 -17.30 -13.91 11.93
CA GLY A 169 -16.23 -13.55 10.99
C GLY A 169 -16.27 -14.32 9.68
N VAL A 170 -17.26 -15.19 9.48
CA VAL A 170 -17.44 -16.01 8.27
C VAL A 170 -18.82 -15.72 7.69
N ARG A 171 -18.87 -15.42 6.39
CA ARG A 171 -20.10 -15.25 5.61
C ARG A 171 -20.15 -16.32 4.52
N LEU A 172 -21.30 -16.94 4.37
CA LEU A 172 -21.65 -17.85 3.28
C LEU A 172 -22.79 -17.17 2.51
N ASP A 173 -22.61 -17.04 1.20
CA ASP A 173 -23.62 -16.50 0.27
C ASP A 173 -24.26 -17.63 -0.55
#